data_AF-A0A8J6JCI3-F1
#
_entry.id   AF-A0A8J6JCI3-F1
#
_cell.length_a   1.000
_cell.length_b   1.000
_cell.length_c   1.000
_cell.angle_alpha   90.00
_cell.angle_beta   90.00
_cell.angle_gamma   90.00
#
_symmetry.space_group_name_H-M   'P 1'
#
loop_
_entity.id
_entity.type
_entity.pdbx_description
1 polymer ?
#
loop_
_entity_poly.entity_id
_entity_poly.type
_entity_poly.pdbx_seq_one_letter_code
_entity_poly.pdbx_strand_id
1 'polypeptide(L)'
;MGHQESLLFCDGKEQLTKLCTLLNRAAKDDSKEGFDYIGLNVYEVGCLKKIVVISEPLCEEKQTWLAGSCFVWWGGERAPQSNDWLWDYMEKHFEQGYCTCWCVFAEYIPPVRENKMLAGIEEGRPGEIQENKWIRTFHPGKDGQIDLSLIEKL
;
A
#
# COMPACT_ATOMS: atom_id res chain seq x y z
N MET A 1 -5.19 -4.00 -20.95
CA MET A 1 -5.09 -4.09 -19.49
C MET A 1 -4.22 -2.92 -19.04
N GLY A 2 -4.72 -2.10 -18.12
CA GLY A 2 -4.10 -0.81 -17.76
C GLY A 2 -3.38 -0.90 -16.44
N HIS A 3 -2.15 -0.40 -16.39
CA HIS A 3 -1.40 -0.27 -15.15
C HIS A 3 -2.08 0.76 -14.24
N GLN A 4 -2.17 0.46 -12.95
CA GLN A 4 -2.74 1.36 -11.95
C GLN A 4 -1.97 1.26 -10.64
N GLU A 5 -1.80 2.40 -9.98
CA GLU A 5 -1.25 2.49 -8.62
C GLU A 5 -2.33 2.89 -7.62
N SER A 6 -2.22 2.36 -6.41
CA SER A 6 -3.07 2.71 -5.28
C SER A 6 -2.31 2.60 -3.96
N LEU A 7 -2.90 3.20 -2.92
CA LEU A 7 -2.42 3.11 -1.55
C LEU A 7 -3.48 2.37 -0.74
N LEU A 8 -3.05 1.32 -0.04
CA LEU A 8 -3.82 0.61 0.97
C LEU A 8 -3.56 1.27 2.32
N PHE A 9 -4.43 2.18 2.73
CA PHE A 9 -4.28 2.92 3.99
C PHE A 9 -4.71 2.11 5.20
N CYS A 10 -4.02 2.30 6.30
CA CYS A 10 -4.27 1.71 7.61
C CYS A 10 -4.24 2.79 8.69
N ASP A 11 -5.11 2.68 9.70
CA ASP A 11 -5.18 3.65 10.81
C ASP A 11 -3.93 3.68 11.69
N GLY A 12 -3.05 2.67 11.58
CA GLY A 12 -1.78 2.64 12.28
C GLY A 12 -0.96 1.39 12.02
N LYS A 13 0.16 1.28 12.75
CA LYS A 13 1.16 0.22 12.57
C LYS A 13 0.64 -1.19 12.81
N GLU A 14 -0.27 -1.40 13.76
CA GLU A 14 -0.83 -2.73 14.01
C GLU A 14 -1.54 -3.27 12.76
N GLN A 15 -2.42 -2.45 12.17
CA GLN A 15 -3.12 -2.79 10.94
C GLN A 15 -2.18 -2.89 9.75
N LEU A 16 -1.16 -2.04 9.68
CA LEU A 16 -0.10 -2.13 8.67
C LEU A 16 0.66 -3.47 8.77
N THR A 17 0.99 -3.93 9.97
CA THR A 17 1.68 -5.21 10.19
C THR A 17 0.82 -6.39 9.73
N LYS A 18 -0.48 -6.37 10.04
CA LYS A 18 -1.43 -7.38 9.53
C LYS A 18 -1.49 -7.35 8.01
N LEU A 19 -1.64 -6.16 7.42
CA LEU A 19 -1.63 -6.01 5.96
C LEU A 19 -0.34 -6.57 5.35
N CYS A 20 0.83 -6.15 5.83
CA CYS A 20 2.10 -6.60 5.31
C CYS A 20 2.31 -8.13 5.48
N THR A 21 1.77 -8.72 6.55
CA THR A 21 1.77 -10.18 6.74
C THR A 21 0.95 -10.89 5.67
N LEU A 22 -0.24 -10.35 5.36
CA LEU A 22 -1.08 -10.84 4.27
C LEU A 22 -0.38 -10.72 2.92
N LEU A 23 0.16 -9.54 2.60
CA LEU A 23 0.82 -9.31 1.32
C LEU A 23 2.09 -10.16 1.16
N ASN A 24 2.85 -10.39 2.24
CA ASN A 24 3.99 -11.32 2.23
C ASN A 24 3.58 -12.76 1.90
N ARG A 25 2.41 -13.19 2.38
CA ARG A 25 1.85 -14.50 2.04
C ARG A 25 1.46 -14.55 0.56
N ALA A 26 0.77 -13.54 0.06
CA ALA A 26 0.39 -13.45 -1.35
C ALA A 26 1.60 -13.37 -2.30
N ALA A 27 2.69 -12.73 -1.88
CA ALA A 27 3.94 -12.67 -2.61
C ALA A 27 4.71 -14.00 -2.64
N LYS A 28 4.42 -14.92 -1.70
CA LYS A 28 4.99 -16.29 -1.66
C LYS A 28 4.08 -17.34 -2.29
N ASP A 29 2.88 -16.94 -2.69
CA ASP A 29 1.88 -17.83 -3.25
C ASP A 29 2.18 -18.04 -4.74
N ASP A 30 2.58 -19.25 -5.11
CA ASP A 30 2.90 -19.63 -6.50
C ASP A 30 1.67 -20.06 -7.31
N SER A 31 0.48 -19.98 -6.72
CA SER A 31 -0.78 -20.28 -7.39
C SER A 31 -1.27 -19.11 -8.27
N LYS A 32 -2.43 -19.31 -8.90
CA LYS A 32 -3.10 -18.26 -9.69
C LYS A 32 -3.65 -17.11 -8.85
N GLU A 33 -3.60 -17.23 -7.52
CA GLU A 33 -4.06 -16.21 -6.61
C GLU A 33 -2.93 -15.27 -6.16
N GLY A 34 -1.66 -15.69 -6.28
CA GLY A 34 -0.51 -14.92 -5.84
C GLY A 34 -0.17 -13.70 -6.70
N PHE A 35 0.61 -12.78 -6.12
CA PHE A 35 0.98 -11.49 -6.71
C PHE A 35 1.55 -11.57 -8.12
N ASP A 36 2.49 -12.49 -8.35
CA ASP A 36 3.15 -12.66 -9.65
C ASP A 36 2.14 -13.01 -10.74
N TYR A 37 1.18 -13.90 -10.44
CA TYR A 37 0.19 -14.34 -11.42
C TYR A 37 -0.88 -13.28 -11.68
N ILE A 38 -1.35 -12.59 -10.63
CA ILE A 38 -2.37 -11.54 -10.77
C ILE A 38 -1.77 -10.23 -11.29
N GLY A 39 -0.44 -10.09 -11.30
CA GLY A 39 0.28 -8.93 -11.81
C GLY A 39 0.22 -7.73 -10.86
N LEU A 40 0.34 -7.95 -9.54
CA LEU A 40 0.44 -6.89 -8.53
C LEU A 40 1.82 -6.89 -7.87
N ASN A 41 2.32 -5.70 -7.53
CA ASN A 41 3.60 -5.51 -6.85
C ASN A 41 3.48 -4.43 -5.78
N VAL A 42 4.17 -4.61 -4.66
CA VAL A 42 4.33 -3.59 -3.62
C VAL A 42 5.56 -2.75 -3.94
N TYR A 43 5.39 -1.43 -3.93
CA TYR A 43 6.46 -0.48 -4.19
C TYR A 43 7.02 0.11 -2.92
N GLU A 44 6.17 0.50 -1.97
CA GLU A 44 6.60 1.22 -0.78
C GLU A 44 5.69 0.88 0.40
N VAL A 45 6.28 0.86 1.61
CA VAL A 45 5.55 0.71 2.87
C VAL A 45 5.89 1.90 3.74
N GLY A 46 4.90 2.68 4.16
CA GLY A 46 5.17 3.93 4.84
C GLY A 46 4.06 4.46 5.73
N CYS A 47 4.34 5.58 6.40
CA CYS A 47 3.35 6.34 7.14
C CYS A 47 3.43 7.83 6.79
N LEU A 48 2.28 8.49 6.86
CA LEU A 48 2.10 9.89 6.53
C LEU A 48 2.71 10.80 7.60
N LYS A 49 3.46 11.81 7.17
CA LYS A 49 3.92 12.93 8.03
C LYS A 49 2.96 14.12 7.98
N LYS A 50 2.01 14.11 7.04
CA LYS A 50 1.03 15.18 6.82
C LYS A 50 -0.34 14.59 6.54
N ILE A 51 -1.35 15.41 6.80
CA ILE A 51 -2.72 15.09 6.40
C ILE A 51 -2.79 14.98 4.88
N VAL A 52 -3.48 13.94 4.41
CA VAL A 52 -3.77 13.71 2.99
C VAL A 52 -5.28 13.75 2.82
N VAL A 53 -5.74 14.55 1.87
CA VAL A 53 -7.15 14.67 1.52
C VAL A 53 -7.37 13.99 0.18
N ILE A 54 -8.27 13.02 0.15
CA ILE A 54 -8.65 12.29 -1.05
C ILE A 54 -9.64 13.13 -1.85
N SER A 55 -9.41 13.21 -3.15
CA SER A 55 -10.23 13.97 -4.09
C SER A 55 -10.70 13.02 -5.20
N GLU A 56 -11.65 12.16 -4.87
CA GLU A 56 -12.26 11.24 -5.82
C GLU A 56 -13.31 11.96 -6.69
N PRO A 57 -13.30 11.81 -8.04
CA PRO A 57 -14.17 12.58 -8.94
C PRO A 57 -15.69 12.39 -8.74
N LEU A 58 -16.10 11.29 -8.09
CA LEU A 58 -17.50 10.90 -7.94
C LEU A 58 -17.99 10.92 -6.47
N CYS A 59 -17.13 11.32 -5.53
CA CYS A 59 -17.48 11.40 -4.11
C CYS A 59 -17.51 12.85 -3.65
N GLU A 60 -18.67 13.34 -3.20
CA GLU A 60 -18.80 14.69 -2.63
C GLU A 60 -18.13 14.78 -1.25
N GLU A 61 -18.07 13.67 -0.52
CA GLU A 61 -17.38 13.60 0.76
C GLU A 61 -15.87 13.42 0.56
N LYS A 62 -15.10 14.37 1.07
CA LYS A 62 -13.64 14.27 1.09
C LYS A 62 -13.20 13.34 2.21
N GLN A 63 -12.71 12.17 1.85
CA GLN A 63 -12.00 11.31 2.79
C GLN A 63 -10.68 11.95 3.19
N THR A 64 -10.32 11.87 4.47
CA THR A 64 -9.09 12.47 5.01
C THR A 64 -8.31 11.43 5.81
N TRP A 65 -7.02 11.30 5.51
CA TRP A 65 -6.07 10.47 6.26
C TRP A 65 -5.14 11.37 7.07
N LEU A 66 -5.05 11.10 8.37
CA LEU A 66 -4.29 11.93 9.31
C LEU A 66 -2.78 11.66 9.21
N ALA A 67 -1.97 12.60 9.69
CA ALA A 67 -0.57 12.31 9.95
C ALA A 67 -0.47 11.15 10.96
N GLY A 68 0.46 10.22 10.71
CA GLY A 68 0.58 8.96 11.44
C GLY A 68 -0.17 7.79 10.80
N SER A 69 -1.12 8.04 9.89
CA SER A 69 -1.76 6.95 9.13
C SER A 69 -0.71 6.24 8.29
N CYS A 70 -0.80 4.92 8.21
CA CYS A 70 0.14 4.10 7.48
C CYS A 70 -0.45 3.62 6.17
N PHE A 71 0.39 3.19 5.23
CA PHE A 71 -0.05 2.71 3.93
C PHE A 71 0.93 1.70 3.35
N VAL A 72 0.40 0.86 2.46
CA VAL A 72 1.19 0.15 1.46
C VAL A 72 0.88 0.76 0.10
N TRP A 73 1.89 1.25 -0.59
CA TRP A 73 1.79 1.67 -1.98
C TRP A 73 2.09 0.46 -2.85
N TRP A 74 1.13 0.08 -3.67
CA TRP A 74 1.25 -1.01 -4.62
C TRP A 74 0.70 -0.61 -5.98
N GLY A 75 0.93 -1.44 -6.98
CA GLY A 75 0.36 -1.25 -8.31
C GLY A 75 0.56 -2.45 -9.19
N GLY A 76 0.28 -2.27 -10.48
CA GLY A 76 0.26 -3.34 -11.46
C GLY A 76 -1.08 -3.37 -12.18
N GLU A 77 -1.63 -4.56 -12.37
CA GLU A 77 -2.90 -4.74 -13.08
C GLU A 77 -4.07 -4.07 -12.35
N ARG A 78 -4.86 -3.28 -13.09
CA ARG A 78 -6.01 -2.55 -12.51
C ARG A 78 -7.14 -3.48 -12.08
N ALA A 79 -7.43 -4.53 -12.86
CA ALA A 79 -8.59 -5.39 -12.63
C ALA A 79 -8.58 -6.07 -11.24
N PRO A 80 -7.47 -6.67 -10.77
CA PRO A 80 -7.39 -7.19 -9.40
C PRO A 80 -7.64 -6.13 -8.33
N GLN A 81 -7.11 -4.91 -8.50
CA GLN A 81 -7.31 -3.83 -7.54
C GLN A 81 -8.76 -3.35 -7.46
N SER A 82 -9.49 -3.37 -8.60
CA SER A 82 -10.90 -2.93 -8.67
C SER A 82 -11.90 -4.02 -8.31
N ASN A 83 -11.50 -5.30 -8.37
CA ASN A 83 -12.38 -6.45 -8.11
C ASN A 83 -12.21 -7.00 -6.69
N ASP A 84 -11.77 -6.18 -5.74
CA ASP A 84 -11.67 -6.57 -4.34
C ASP A 84 -10.80 -7.82 -4.08
N TRP A 85 -9.83 -8.11 -4.96
CA TRP A 85 -8.97 -9.31 -4.86
C TRP A 85 -8.32 -9.44 -3.47
N LEU A 86 -7.92 -8.31 -2.87
CA LEU A 86 -7.30 -8.29 -1.54
C LEU A 86 -8.24 -8.87 -0.48
N TRP A 87 -9.53 -8.52 -0.56
CA TRP A 87 -10.56 -8.96 0.37
C TRP A 87 -10.84 -10.45 0.16
N ASP A 88 -10.98 -10.90 -1.08
CA ASP A 88 -11.14 -12.32 -1.43
C ASP A 88 -9.95 -13.16 -0.94
N TYR A 89 -8.73 -12.67 -1.14
CA TYR A 89 -7.51 -13.36 -0.67
C TYR A 89 -7.47 -13.42 0.85
N MET A 90 -7.83 -12.33 1.53
CA MET A 90 -7.90 -12.29 2.99
C MET A 90 -8.88 -13.32 3.53
N GLU A 91 -10.13 -13.36 3.03
CA GLU A 91 -11.17 -14.27 3.53
C GLU A 91 -10.83 -15.75 3.34
N LYS A 92 -10.10 -16.09 2.28
CA LYS A 92 -9.68 -17.46 2.01
C LYS A 92 -8.53 -17.92 2.88
N HIS A 93 -7.60 -17.02 3.21
CA HIS A 93 -6.29 -17.38 3.77
C HIS A 93 -6.09 -16.95 5.24
N PHE A 94 -6.95 -16.07 5.74
CA PHE A 94 -6.92 -15.48 7.08
C PHE A 94 -8.32 -15.48 7.71
N GLU A 95 -8.41 -15.13 8.99
CA GLU A 95 -9.68 -14.90 9.65
C GLU A 95 -10.44 -13.70 9.05
N GLN A 96 -11.77 -13.77 9.08
CA GLN A 96 -12.62 -12.70 8.57
C GLN A 96 -12.32 -11.38 9.28
N GLY A 97 -12.10 -10.32 8.50
CA GLY A 97 -11.77 -9.00 9.04
C GLY A 97 -10.35 -8.88 9.61
N TYR A 98 -9.42 -9.75 9.19
CA TYR A 98 -8.02 -9.73 9.65
C TYR A 98 -7.37 -8.34 9.54
N CYS A 99 -7.60 -7.63 8.43
CA CYS A 99 -7.09 -6.29 8.20
C CYS A 99 -8.22 -5.34 7.78
N THR A 100 -8.17 -4.08 8.25
CA THR A 100 -9.14 -3.03 7.94
C THR A 100 -8.60 -1.98 6.97
N CYS A 101 -7.67 -2.37 6.08
CA CYS A 101 -7.06 -1.43 5.16
C CYS A 101 -8.07 -0.86 4.16
N TRP A 102 -7.83 0.35 3.65
CA TRP A 102 -8.70 0.98 2.66
C TRP A 102 -7.92 1.31 1.39
N CYS A 103 -8.39 0.80 0.25
CA CYS A 103 -7.75 1.03 -1.05
C CYS A 103 -8.17 2.40 -1.62
N VAL A 104 -7.18 3.23 -1.97
CA VAL A 104 -7.39 4.50 -2.65
C VAL A 104 -6.47 4.61 -3.86
N PHE A 105 -7.03 4.85 -5.05
CA PHE A 105 -6.21 5.06 -6.24
C PHE A 105 -5.33 6.30 -6.12
N ALA A 106 -4.07 6.17 -6.52
CA ALA A 106 -3.04 7.21 -6.46
C ALA A 106 -3.47 8.51 -7.17
N GLU A 107 -4.25 8.39 -8.25
CA GLU A 107 -4.79 9.53 -9.01
C GLU A 107 -5.77 10.41 -8.21
N TYR A 108 -6.38 9.85 -7.15
CA TYR A 108 -7.28 10.59 -6.26
C TYR A 108 -6.55 11.26 -5.10
N ILE A 109 -5.23 11.07 -5.00
CA ILE A 109 -4.39 11.62 -3.95
C ILE A 109 -3.57 12.77 -4.54
N PRO A 110 -3.97 14.05 -4.36
CA PRO A 110 -3.31 15.18 -5.00
C PRO A 110 -1.78 15.22 -4.86
N PRO A 111 -1.17 14.99 -3.68
CA PRO A 111 0.29 14.98 -3.58
C PRO A 111 0.95 13.81 -4.31
N VAL A 112 0.26 12.69 -4.51
CA VAL A 112 0.77 11.57 -5.33
C VAL A 112 0.62 11.91 -6.81
N ARG A 113 -0.59 12.32 -7.26
CA ARG A 113 -0.87 12.74 -8.63
C ARG A 113 0.08 13.83 -9.13
N GLU A 114 0.51 14.71 -8.24
CA GLU A 114 1.45 15.79 -8.54
C GLU A 114 2.94 15.39 -8.39
N ASN A 115 3.24 14.11 -8.21
CA ASN A 115 4.57 13.54 -7.98
C ASN A 115 5.33 14.19 -6.80
N LYS A 116 4.60 14.69 -5.79
CA LYS A 116 5.18 15.37 -4.62
C LYS A 116 5.45 14.42 -3.47
N MET A 117 4.69 13.33 -3.35
CA MET A 117 4.75 12.44 -2.20
C MET A 117 6.05 11.60 -2.17
N LEU A 118 6.56 11.19 -3.33
CA LEU A 118 7.82 10.45 -3.46
C LEU A 118 9.03 11.36 -3.77
N ALA A 119 8.85 12.69 -3.82
CA ALA A 119 9.96 13.58 -4.14
C ALA A 119 11.11 13.41 -3.14
N GLY A 120 12.27 12.98 -3.63
CA GLY A 120 13.47 12.71 -2.82
C GLY A 120 13.51 11.34 -2.15
N ILE A 121 12.56 10.43 -2.43
CA ILE A 121 12.67 9.01 -2.09
C ILE A 121 13.34 8.31 -3.25
N GLU A 122 14.42 7.58 -2.98
CA GLU A 122 15.16 6.82 -3.99
C GLU A 122 14.61 5.40 -4.11
N GLU A 123 14.36 4.97 -5.34
CA GLU A 123 13.95 3.59 -5.64
C GLU A 123 15.08 2.59 -5.36
N GLY A 124 14.72 1.35 -5.02
CA GLY A 124 15.67 0.25 -5.00
C GLY A 124 16.65 0.27 -3.82
N ARG A 125 16.27 0.89 -2.69
CA ARG A 125 16.98 0.79 -1.40
C ARG A 125 16.22 -0.07 -0.36
N PRO A 126 16.11 -1.41 -0.56
CA PRO A 126 15.49 -2.29 0.42
C PRO A 126 16.15 -2.17 1.79
N GLY A 127 15.35 -2.13 2.84
CA GLY A 127 15.83 -2.16 4.22
C GLY A 127 16.27 -0.81 4.81
N GLU A 128 16.28 0.26 4.01
CA GLU A 128 16.60 1.61 4.48
C GLU A 128 15.31 2.42 4.69
N ILE A 129 15.15 3.01 5.87
CA ILE A 129 14.08 3.99 6.12
C ILE A 129 14.45 5.28 5.40
N GLN A 130 13.57 5.73 4.52
CA GLN A 130 13.67 7.00 3.82
C GLN A 130 12.54 7.92 4.27
N GLU A 131 12.77 9.23 4.23
CA GLU A 131 11.72 10.18 4.55
C GLU A 131 11.86 11.49 3.77
N ASN A 132 10.72 12.14 3.56
CA ASN A 132 10.66 13.49 3.03
C ASN A 132 9.65 14.32 3.83
N LYS A 133 9.10 15.37 3.21
CA LYS A 133 8.11 16.24 3.84
C LYS A 133 6.72 15.62 3.97
N TRP A 134 6.42 14.54 3.26
CA TRP A 134 5.10 13.91 3.18
C TRP A 134 5.04 12.56 3.88
N ILE A 135 6.09 11.75 3.75
CA ILE A 135 6.09 10.36 4.20
C ILE A 135 7.41 9.99 4.88
N ARG A 136 7.33 8.97 5.72
CA ARG A 136 8.44 8.08 6.07
C ARG A 136 8.11 6.70 5.51
N THR A 137 9.04 6.06 4.83
CA THR A 137 8.79 4.86 4.03
C THR A 137 10.01 3.95 3.96
N PHE A 138 9.81 2.72 3.52
CA PHE A 138 10.87 1.83 3.06
C PHE A 138 10.40 0.97 1.89
N HIS A 139 11.37 0.56 1.09
CA HIS A 139 11.15 -0.33 -0.05
C HIS A 139 11.14 -1.79 0.40
N PRO A 140 10.25 -2.64 -0.14
CA PRO A 140 10.32 -4.09 0.06
C PRO A 140 11.66 -4.68 -0.38
N GLY A 141 11.93 -5.93 0.03
CA GLY A 141 13.02 -6.75 -0.48
C GLY A 141 12.93 -6.96 -2.00
N LYS A 142 14.05 -7.33 -2.62
CA LYS A 142 14.09 -7.65 -4.07
C LYS A 142 13.24 -8.86 -4.45
N ASP A 143 12.90 -9.69 -3.46
CA ASP A 143 12.00 -10.83 -3.52
C ASP A 143 10.53 -10.44 -3.27
N GLY A 144 10.22 -9.15 -3.24
CA GLY A 144 8.88 -8.62 -2.95
C GLY A 144 8.47 -8.74 -1.47
N GLN A 145 9.34 -9.26 -0.60
CA GLN A 145 9.02 -9.45 0.81
C GLN A 145 9.19 -8.15 1.61
N ILE A 146 8.19 -7.84 2.41
CA ILE A 146 8.18 -6.70 3.32
C ILE A 146 8.83 -7.12 4.65
N ASP A 147 9.90 -6.44 5.05
CA ASP A 147 10.51 -6.62 6.36
C ASP A 147 9.67 -5.96 7.46
N LEU A 148 8.91 -6.80 8.18
CA LEU A 148 8.01 -6.35 9.24
C LEU A 148 8.74 -5.65 10.40
N SER A 149 10.04 -5.90 10.60
CA SER A 149 10.82 -5.27 11.67
C SER A 149 11.06 -3.77 11.44
N LEU A 150 10.89 -3.30 10.20
CA LEU A 150 11.03 -1.90 9.82
C LEU A 150 9.76 -1.08 10.08
N ILE A 151 8.60 -1.73 10.23
CA ILE A 151 7.32 -1.06 10.50
C ILE A 151 7.39 -0.27 11.82
N GLU A 152 8.07 -0.80 12.83
CA GLU A 152 8.27 -0.09 14.10
C GLU A 152 9.08 1.21 13.95
N LYS A 153 9.89 1.33 12.90
CA LYS A 153 10.74 2.50 12.63
C LYS A 153 10.05 3.57 11.77
N LEU A 154 8.86 3.29 11.23
CA LEU A 154 8.01 4.27 10.54
C LEU A 154 7.44 5.31 11.53
#